data_AF-A0A9P7BEX8-F1
#
_entry.id   AF-A0A9P7BEX8-F1
#
_cell.length_a   1.000
_cell.length_b   1.000
_cell.length_c   1.000
_cell.angle_alpha   90.00
_cell.angle_beta   90.00
_cell.angle_gamma   90.00
#
_symmetry.space_group_name_H-M   'P 1'
#
loop_
_entity.id
_entity.type
_entity.pdbx_description
1 polymer ?
#
loop_
_entity_poly.entity_id
_entity_poly.type
_entity_poly.pdbx_seq_one_letter_code
_entity_poly.pdbx_strand_id
1 'polypeptide(L)'
;MSNRRKSLIPKPSLSSLRSTTSLSSRTTPTNSPTKSNKSIDLSPSKIPLSKSNNSLNNLTRKRSISNSLNDYLSNLQSHISNDLEIEKSSLSLILLELDDRLSNYHKLCKNLRDLQKIENKLNNSIFEYEIGIPVKNSLFQQENLKIENELNLINEKLDIEKEQYIKKNQYKEDKLINTLKELVNDAKIDDNETINLRNERLKILNFEKEKLLSMIEIAKSNLDNEIIKLKDKFKFENETIKLNFNKIENNLSLNLKKLKSEFNQLNNEKIILDSKINNSNLQINKLNSEIELKSSKINELNYRLEDIKSLIKDLQLDLTNTQTLCSNFENGEYKSTKNAWILSKSRLIEETHKRLKIEIQIRELSGIPNIIILDNNNNSSDNNKLKSSKLNEFFKPYNYDWKSEILTALEATLEGVPSCIINLGDQYNFKSEIKNYLENILKSQDRFNNFETEFKEFNNENSINNFIKQKKNLELEVSNITALLIKMKNKSSSNFRNSIIIFKSITKKSDFEKSQIDQLSKNFQILTIAQNISNDWYDDLVYLTSLKPIRLRESYNFLN
;
A
#
# COMPACT_ATOMS: atom_id res chain seq x y z
N MET A 1 -18.62 10.46 37.46
CA MET A 1 -18.48 11.78 38.11
C MET A 1 -19.47 11.87 39.27
N SER A 2 -19.06 12.46 40.41
CA SER A 2 -19.82 12.78 41.63
C SER A 2 -20.97 11.85 42.11
N ASN A 3 -20.75 11.16 43.24
CA ASN A 3 -21.41 11.42 44.54
C ASN A 3 -20.83 10.41 45.56
N ARG A 4 -20.03 10.78 46.58
CA ARG A 4 -20.35 11.56 47.80
C ARG A 4 -21.62 11.02 48.51
N ARG A 5 -21.61 10.67 49.80
CA ARG A 5 -20.56 10.73 50.84
C ARG A 5 -20.79 9.64 51.92
N LYS A 6 -19.75 9.34 52.69
CA LYS A 6 -19.75 8.44 53.86
C LYS A 6 -20.41 9.08 55.10
N SER A 7 -20.51 8.29 56.17
CA SER A 7 -20.46 8.63 57.62
C SER A 7 -21.81 8.69 58.36
N LEU A 8 -21.89 8.36 59.67
CA LEU A 8 -21.00 7.59 60.57
C LEU A 8 -21.86 7.12 61.78
N ILE A 9 -21.46 6.03 62.45
CA ILE A 9 -22.08 5.53 63.69
C ILE A 9 -21.50 6.32 64.88
N PRO A 10 -22.26 6.59 65.97
CA PRO A 10 -22.03 5.82 67.20
C PRO A 10 -23.30 5.41 68.00
N LYS A 11 -23.21 4.23 68.63
CA LYS A 11 -23.96 3.75 69.83
C LYS A 11 -23.42 4.50 71.10
N PRO A 12 -23.93 4.38 72.36
CA PRO A 12 -24.58 3.21 73.02
C PRO A 12 -25.70 3.63 74.04
N SER A 13 -26.20 2.88 75.05
CA SER A 13 -26.33 1.43 75.40
C SER A 13 -27.29 1.26 76.61
N LEU A 14 -28.03 0.14 76.67
CA LEU A 14 -28.51 -0.57 77.89
C LEU A 14 -29.51 0.19 78.82
N SER A 15 -30.43 -0.44 79.58
CA SER A 15 -30.76 -1.87 79.81
C SER A 15 -32.23 -2.10 80.25
N SER A 16 -32.65 -3.38 80.19
CA SER A 16 -33.52 -4.10 81.15
C SER A 16 -35.02 -3.77 81.36
N LEU A 17 -35.84 -4.73 80.87
CA LEU A 17 -36.90 -5.49 81.60
C LEU A 17 -38.32 -4.93 81.86
N ARG A 18 -39.30 -5.82 81.59
CA ARG A 18 -40.68 -5.93 82.10
C ARG A 18 -41.67 -4.79 81.72
N SER A 19 -42.68 -5.05 80.88
CA SER A 19 -44.00 -5.65 81.20
C SER A 19 -44.87 -4.71 82.04
N THR A 20 -46.12 -4.35 81.69
CA THR A 20 -47.24 -5.20 81.21
C THR A 20 -48.36 -4.35 80.56
N THR A 21 -49.36 -5.02 79.96
CA THR A 21 -50.81 -4.63 79.89
C THR A 21 -51.19 -3.18 79.55
N SER A 22 -51.71 -2.86 78.36
CA SER A 22 -53.07 -3.18 77.83
C SER A 22 -54.23 -2.43 78.49
N LEU A 23 -55.09 -1.83 77.66
CA LEU A 23 -56.56 -1.68 77.80
C LEU A 23 -57.06 -0.99 76.51
N SER A 24 -57.81 -1.69 75.65
CA SER A 24 -59.28 -1.56 75.48
C SER A 24 -59.70 -0.35 74.62
N SER A 25 -60.82 -0.31 73.89
CA SER A 25 -62.02 -1.15 73.90
C SER A 25 -62.75 -1.04 72.52
N ARG A 26 -63.44 -2.10 72.03
CA ARG A 26 -64.91 -2.23 71.98
C ARG A 26 -65.65 -1.37 70.93
N THR A 27 -66.24 -2.01 69.91
CA THR A 27 -67.70 -2.01 69.59
C THR A 27 -68.03 -2.76 68.29
N THR A 28 -69.23 -3.32 68.23
CA THR A 28 -69.93 -4.00 67.11
C THR A 28 -70.90 -3.00 66.42
N PRO A 29 -71.87 -3.40 65.55
CA PRO A 29 -71.97 -4.43 64.49
C PRO A 29 -72.39 -3.79 63.12
N THR A 30 -72.72 -4.56 62.08
CA THR A 30 -74.07 -4.55 61.41
C THR A 30 -74.18 -5.35 60.08
N ASN A 31 -75.35 -5.99 59.92
CA ASN A 31 -76.20 -6.19 58.72
C ASN A 31 -75.77 -7.02 57.49
N SER A 32 -76.52 -8.13 57.36
CA SER A 32 -77.01 -8.93 56.21
C SER A 32 -77.67 -8.16 55.02
N PRO A 33 -78.25 -8.83 53.99
CA PRO A 33 -77.92 -10.07 53.23
C PRO A 33 -78.07 -9.91 51.69
N THR A 34 -77.90 -10.97 50.86
CA THR A 34 -78.91 -11.38 49.81
C THR A 34 -78.59 -12.65 48.99
N LYS A 35 -79.58 -13.57 48.93
CA LYS A 35 -80.14 -14.34 47.78
C LYS A 35 -79.27 -15.08 46.73
N SER A 36 -79.49 -16.42 46.71
CA SER A 36 -79.88 -17.24 45.52
C SER A 36 -78.79 -17.58 44.45
N ASN A 37 -78.87 -18.66 43.65
CA ASN A 37 -79.93 -19.67 43.45
C ASN A 37 -79.38 -21.05 42.96
N LYS A 38 -80.25 -22.06 42.96
CA LYS A 38 -80.07 -23.48 42.58
C LYS A 38 -79.44 -23.77 41.19
N SER A 39 -78.77 -24.92 41.05
CA SER A 39 -79.21 -26.02 40.16
C SER A 39 -78.51 -27.36 40.50
N ILE A 40 -79.17 -28.48 40.21
CA ILE A 40 -78.76 -29.87 40.50
C ILE A 40 -78.83 -30.66 39.17
N ASP A 41 -78.25 -31.86 39.14
CA ASP A 41 -78.41 -32.99 38.19
C ASP A 41 -77.19 -33.28 37.32
N LEU A 42 -76.87 -34.53 36.93
CA LEU A 42 -77.16 -35.88 37.44
C LEU A 42 -76.03 -36.81 36.90
N SER A 43 -75.86 -38.00 37.47
CA SER A 43 -74.86 -39.03 37.06
C SER A 43 -75.40 -39.95 35.92
N PRO A 44 -74.77 -41.06 35.47
CA PRO A 44 -73.48 -41.68 35.82
C PRO A 44 -72.62 -42.29 34.66
N SER A 45 -71.42 -42.80 35.04
CA SER A 45 -70.72 -43.98 34.47
C SER A 45 -70.16 -43.99 33.02
N LYS A 46 -68.82 -44.11 32.91
CA LYS A 46 -68.14 -45.35 32.47
C LYS A 46 -66.61 -45.29 32.72
N ILE A 47 -66.07 -46.44 33.13
CA ILE A 47 -64.66 -46.83 33.37
C ILE A 47 -64.21 -47.67 32.13
N PRO A 48 -62.92 -47.92 31.77
CA PRO A 48 -61.61 -47.61 32.41
C PRO A 48 -60.51 -47.01 31.49
N LEU A 49 -59.36 -46.60 32.08
CA LEU A 49 -57.98 -47.14 31.90
C LEU A 49 -56.85 -46.08 32.08
N SER A 50 -55.80 -46.48 32.82
CA SER A 50 -54.40 -45.96 32.85
C SER A 50 -54.17 -44.43 32.81
N LYS A 51 -53.74 -43.74 33.88
CA LYS A 51 -52.36 -43.75 34.48
C LYS A 51 -51.25 -43.65 33.42
N SER A 52 -50.26 -42.75 33.46
CA SER A 52 -49.87 -41.70 34.43
C SER A 52 -48.95 -40.69 33.69
N ASN A 53 -49.06 -39.36 33.89
CA ASN A 53 -48.35 -38.56 34.91
C ASN A 53 -46.89 -38.99 35.18
N ASN A 54 -45.89 -38.10 35.33
CA ASN A 54 -45.81 -36.64 35.11
C ASN A 54 -44.33 -36.22 35.08
N SER A 55 -44.00 -35.11 34.42
CA SER A 55 -42.67 -34.45 34.54
C SER A 55 -42.77 -33.11 35.27
N LEU A 56 -41.77 -32.82 36.11
CA LEU A 56 -41.26 -31.51 36.54
C LEU A 56 -42.23 -30.30 36.58
N ASN A 57 -42.31 -29.64 37.75
CA ASN A 57 -41.54 -28.41 37.96
C ASN A 57 -41.55 -27.90 39.42
N ASN A 58 -40.47 -27.22 39.80
CA ASN A 58 -40.33 -26.51 41.09
C ASN A 58 -41.00 -25.12 41.04
N LEU A 59 -41.60 -24.66 42.14
CA LEU A 59 -41.18 -23.45 42.90
C LEU A 59 -42.24 -22.93 43.91
N THR A 60 -41.76 -22.60 45.12
CA THR A 60 -42.33 -21.65 46.12
C THR A 60 -43.67 -21.93 46.84
N ARG A 61 -43.58 -22.11 48.17
CA ARG A 61 -44.44 -21.59 49.28
C ARG A 61 -43.81 -22.10 50.59
N LYS A 62 -43.42 -21.32 51.61
CA LYS A 62 -44.07 -20.28 52.44
C LYS A 62 -45.40 -20.72 53.10
N ARG A 63 -45.30 -20.93 54.43
CA ARG A 63 -46.33 -20.91 55.50
C ARG A 63 -47.40 -22.02 55.54
N SER A 64 -47.35 -22.84 56.60
CA SER A 64 -48.52 -23.36 57.33
C SER A 64 -48.13 -23.95 58.70
N ILE A 65 -47.94 -23.11 59.73
CA ILE A 65 -47.73 -23.52 61.13
C ILE A 65 -49.03 -23.35 61.96
N SER A 66 -50.11 -22.87 61.33
CA SER A 66 -51.33 -22.41 62.01
C SER A 66 -52.33 -23.51 62.42
N ASN A 67 -52.18 -24.76 61.98
CA ASN A 67 -53.23 -25.76 62.16
C ASN A 67 -53.01 -26.65 63.41
N SER A 68 -51.77 -27.01 63.76
CA SER A 68 -51.51 -27.89 64.91
C SER A 68 -51.74 -27.23 66.28
N LEU A 69 -51.77 -25.89 66.34
CA LEU A 69 -51.89 -25.15 67.59
C LEU A 69 -53.36 -24.98 68.02
N ASN A 70 -54.29 -24.86 67.06
CA ASN A 70 -55.72 -24.80 67.33
C ASN A 70 -56.27 -26.15 67.81
N ASP A 71 -55.85 -27.27 67.20
CA ASP A 71 -56.28 -28.61 67.63
C ASP A 71 -55.77 -28.93 69.04
N TYR A 72 -54.55 -28.51 69.38
CA TYR A 72 -53.99 -28.67 70.73
C TYR A 72 -54.74 -27.82 71.76
N LEU A 73 -55.08 -26.56 71.45
CA LEU A 73 -55.88 -25.70 72.32
C LEU A 73 -57.31 -26.23 72.51
N SER A 74 -57.94 -26.78 71.46
CA SER A 74 -59.29 -27.35 71.54
C SER A 74 -59.34 -28.56 72.49
N ASN A 75 -58.36 -29.47 72.42
CA ASN A 75 -58.30 -30.63 73.32
C ASN A 75 -57.99 -30.21 74.77
N LEU A 76 -57.13 -29.20 74.97
CA LEU A 76 -56.81 -28.68 76.31
C LEU A 76 -58.04 -27.99 76.93
N GLN A 77 -58.82 -27.26 76.11
CA GLN A 77 -60.06 -26.63 76.54
C GLN A 77 -61.18 -27.66 76.83
N SER A 78 -61.25 -28.80 76.12
CA SER A 78 -62.20 -29.87 76.46
C SER A 78 -61.84 -30.58 77.76
N HIS A 79 -60.54 -30.85 78.01
CA HIS A 79 -60.09 -31.44 79.27
C HIS A 79 -60.38 -30.55 80.47
N ILE A 80 -60.02 -29.26 80.41
CA ILE A 80 -60.33 -28.29 81.48
C ILE A 80 -61.85 -28.18 81.72
N SER A 81 -62.68 -28.29 80.67
CA SER A 81 -64.15 -28.23 80.83
C SER A 81 -64.70 -29.47 81.53
N ASN A 82 -64.23 -30.67 81.16
CA ASN A 82 -64.63 -31.91 81.82
C ASN A 82 -64.18 -31.95 83.29
N ASP A 83 -62.92 -31.56 83.57
CA ASP A 83 -62.39 -31.56 84.93
C ASP A 83 -63.17 -30.58 85.83
N LEU A 84 -63.57 -29.41 85.29
CA LEU A 84 -64.45 -28.45 85.98
C LEU A 84 -65.88 -28.97 86.20
N GLU A 85 -66.43 -29.79 85.30
CA GLU A 85 -67.74 -30.42 85.53
C GLU A 85 -67.66 -31.53 86.59
N ILE A 86 -66.57 -32.30 86.61
CA ILE A 86 -66.30 -33.29 87.65
C ILE A 86 -66.15 -32.62 89.01
N GLU A 87 -65.35 -31.55 89.15
CA GLU A 87 -65.23 -30.78 90.39
C GLU A 87 -66.56 -30.12 90.84
N LYS A 88 -67.37 -29.62 89.90
CA LYS A 88 -68.72 -29.11 90.24
C LYS A 88 -69.63 -30.23 90.76
N SER A 89 -69.56 -31.43 90.18
CA SER A 89 -70.36 -32.57 90.62
C SER A 89 -69.98 -33.05 92.02
N SER A 90 -68.67 -33.08 92.34
CA SER A 90 -68.20 -33.47 93.68
C SER A 90 -68.52 -32.41 94.74
N LEU A 91 -68.35 -31.11 94.42
CA LEU A 91 -68.78 -30.01 95.30
C LEU A 91 -70.30 -30.00 95.53
N SER A 92 -71.11 -30.36 94.53
CA SER A 92 -72.56 -30.51 94.67
C SER A 92 -72.95 -31.63 95.64
N LEU A 93 -72.21 -32.75 95.66
CA LEU A 93 -72.44 -33.85 96.60
C LEU A 93 -72.03 -33.46 98.03
N ILE A 94 -70.91 -32.75 98.18
CA ILE A 94 -70.43 -32.27 99.50
C ILE A 94 -71.40 -31.24 100.11
N LEU A 95 -71.99 -30.36 99.31
CA LEU A 95 -73.03 -29.42 99.76
C LEU A 95 -74.28 -30.16 100.27
N LEU A 96 -74.72 -31.20 99.56
CA LEU A 96 -75.86 -32.03 99.94
C LEU A 96 -75.62 -32.77 101.27
N GLU A 97 -74.41 -33.28 101.49
CA GLU A 97 -74.05 -33.92 102.76
C GLU A 97 -73.96 -32.90 103.92
N LEU A 98 -73.51 -31.67 103.66
CA LEU A 98 -73.47 -30.60 104.65
C LEU A 98 -74.88 -30.17 105.09
N ASP A 99 -75.83 -30.05 104.15
CA ASP A 99 -77.23 -29.71 104.46
C ASP A 99 -77.90 -30.81 105.31
N ASP A 100 -77.66 -32.09 105.02
CA ASP A 100 -78.17 -33.21 105.83
C ASP A 100 -77.58 -33.24 107.25
N ARG A 101 -76.29 -32.89 107.40
CA ARG A 101 -75.64 -32.72 108.72
C ARG A 101 -76.23 -31.52 109.49
N LEU A 102 -76.51 -30.40 108.82
CA LEU A 102 -77.16 -29.21 109.41
C LEU A 102 -78.61 -29.50 109.85
N SER A 103 -79.36 -30.25 109.05
CA SER A 103 -80.72 -30.73 109.35
C SER A 103 -80.74 -31.59 110.63
N ASN A 104 -79.79 -32.51 110.78
CA ASN A 104 -79.65 -33.33 111.99
C ASN A 104 -79.20 -32.52 113.22
N TYR A 105 -78.31 -31.53 113.04
CA TYR A 105 -77.91 -30.62 114.12
C TYR A 105 -79.11 -29.82 114.66
N HIS A 106 -79.96 -29.28 113.78
CA HIS A 106 -81.17 -28.57 114.20
C HIS A 106 -82.20 -29.44 114.93
N LYS A 107 -82.31 -30.74 114.61
CA LYS A 107 -83.13 -31.69 115.39
C LYS A 107 -82.60 -31.87 116.82
N LEU A 108 -81.28 -32.01 116.99
CA LEU A 108 -80.64 -32.15 118.30
C LEU A 108 -80.85 -30.89 119.18
N CYS A 109 -80.68 -29.70 118.61
CA CYS A 109 -80.93 -28.44 119.33
C CYS A 109 -82.40 -28.28 119.77
N LYS A 110 -83.37 -28.86 119.03
CA LYS A 110 -84.78 -28.84 119.42
C LYS A 110 -85.04 -29.73 120.64
N ASN A 111 -84.52 -30.96 120.63
CA ASN A 111 -84.66 -31.89 121.74
C ASN A 111 -84.05 -31.36 123.05
N LEU A 112 -82.90 -30.67 122.97
CA LEU A 112 -82.26 -30.03 124.13
C LEU A 112 -83.14 -28.94 124.78
N ARG A 113 -83.85 -28.13 123.99
CA ARG A 113 -84.78 -27.11 124.52
C ARG A 113 -86.00 -27.71 125.20
N ASP A 114 -86.49 -28.85 124.73
CA ASP A 114 -87.66 -29.49 125.33
C ASP A 114 -87.33 -30.22 126.64
N LEU A 115 -86.10 -30.73 126.79
CA LEU A 115 -85.60 -31.24 128.08
C LEU A 115 -85.45 -30.13 129.14
N GLN A 116 -84.91 -28.96 128.78
CA GLN A 116 -84.79 -27.82 129.71
C GLN A 116 -86.14 -27.27 130.21
N LYS A 117 -87.25 -27.52 129.49
CA LYS A 117 -88.61 -27.17 129.97
C LYS A 117 -89.15 -28.15 131.02
N ILE A 118 -88.66 -29.39 131.04
CA ILE A 118 -89.06 -30.43 132.00
C ILE A 118 -88.33 -30.19 133.33
N GLU A 119 -87.04 -29.88 133.27
CA GLU A 119 -86.20 -29.52 134.43
C GLU A 119 -86.79 -28.33 135.22
N ASN A 120 -87.17 -27.25 134.52
CA ASN A 120 -87.80 -26.08 135.15
C ASN A 120 -89.21 -26.35 135.73
N LYS A 121 -89.89 -27.44 135.33
CA LYS A 121 -91.16 -27.85 135.98
C LYS A 121 -90.93 -28.57 137.30
N LEU A 122 -89.89 -29.40 137.38
CA LEU A 122 -89.56 -30.16 138.60
C LEU A 122 -89.07 -29.26 139.74
N ASN A 123 -88.26 -28.24 139.45
CA ASN A 123 -87.75 -27.31 140.45
C ASN A 123 -88.86 -26.46 141.11
N ASN A 124 -89.97 -26.18 140.40
CA ASN A 124 -91.09 -25.44 140.97
C ASN A 124 -91.98 -26.30 141.90
N SER A 125 -92.04 -27.62 141.70
CA SER A 125 -92.83 -28.52 142.57
C SER A 125 -92.18 -28.84 143.93
N ILE A 126 -90.89 -28.55 144.10
CA ILE A 126 -90.15 -28.81 145.35
C ILE A 126 -90.28 -27.65 146.35
N PHE A 127 -90.74 -26.47 145.90
CA PHE A 127 -90.83 -25.27 146.73
C PHE A 127 -92.10 -25.19 147.62
N GLU A 128 -93.11 -26.04 147.39
CA GLU A 128 -94.42 -25.95 148.06
C GLU A 128 -94.64 -26.99 149.20
N TYR A 129 -93.63 -27.80 149.57
CA TYR A 129 -93.82 -28.92 150.50
C TYR A 129 -93.30 -28.77 151.94
N GLU A 130 -92.58 -27.71 152.31
CA GLU A 130 -92.04 -27.56 153.68
C GLU A 130 -92.31 -26.19 154.35
N ILE A 131 -93.59 -25.94 154.70
CA ILE A 131 -93.98 -25.02 155.79
C ILE A 131 -94.98 -25.70 156.75
N GLY A 132 -94.45 -26.45 157.72
CA GLY A 132 -94.92 -26.54 159.12
C GLY A 132 -96.23 -27.27 159.50
N ILE A 133 -96.13 -28.22 160.46
CA ILE A 133 -96.83 -28.24 161.78
C ILE A 133 -96.30 -29.45 162.62
N PRO A 134 -96.22 -29.39 163.99
CA PRO A 134 -95.28 -30.24 164.75
C PRO A 134 -95.90 -31.18 165.81
N VAL A 135 -95.38 -32.42 165.98
CA VAL A 135 -95.72 -33.29 167.14
C VAL A 135 -94.56 -34.18 167.64
N LYS A 136 -94.22 -33.99 168.93
CA LYS A 136 -93.69 -34.88 170.01
C LYS A 136 -92.74 -36.07 169.75
N ASN A 137 -91.87 -36.25 170.75
CA ASN A 137 -90.62 -37.01 170.76
C ASN A 137 -90.74 -38.40 171.43
N SER A 138 -91.54 -39.34 170.91
CA SER A 138 -91.81 -40.62 171.62
C SER A 138 -92.10 -41.89 170.79
N LEU A 139 -91.72 -41.96 169.51
CA LEU A 139 -91.90 -43.18 168.67
C LEU A 139 -90.62 -43.62 167.90
N PHE A 140 -89.48 -42.99 168.20
CA PHE A 140 -88.23 -43.02 167.43
C PHE A 140 -87.43 -44.34 167.47
N GLN A 141 -88.01 -45.47 167.91
CA GLN A 141 -87.28 -46.72 168.15
C GLN A 141 -87.95 -48.01 167.60
N GLN A 142 -89.06 -47.92 166.86
CA GLN A 142 -89.68 -49.11 166.23
C GLN A 142 -89.71 -49.11 164.69
N GLU A 143 -89.56 -47.97 164.01
CA GLU A 143 -89.64 -47.93 162.53
C GLU A 143 -88.30 -48.17 161.82
N ASN A 144 -87.15 -47.91 162.46
CA ASN A 144 -85.83 -48.07 161.83
C ASN A 144 -85.56 -49.51 161.34
N LEU A 145 -86.08 -50.54 162.03
CA LEU A 145 -85.90 -51.94 161.65
C LEU A 145 -86.74 -52.38 160.42
N LYS A 146 -87.67 -51.54 159.95
CA LYS A 146 -88.48 -51.84 158.75
C LYS A 146 -87.84 -51.30 157.47
N ILE A 147 -87.35 -50.06 157.51
CA ILE A 147 -86.77 -49.36 156.36
C ILE A 147 -85.45 -50.01 155.92
N GLU A 148 -84.65 -50.52 156.86
CA GLU A 148 -83.37 -51.19 156.58
C GLU A 148 -83.54 -52.49 155.76
N ASN A 149 -84.70 -53.17 155.87
CA ASN A 149 -85.01 -54.36 155.08
C ASN A 149 -85.46 -54.04 153.64
N GLU A 150 -86.17 -52.92 153.42
CA GLU A 150 -86.62 -52.51 152.08
C GLU A 150 -85.46 -51.98 151.22
N LEU A 151 -84.43 -51.38 151.84
CA LEU A 151 -83.22 -50.91 151.15
C LEU A 151 -82.38 -52.05 150.53
N ASN A 152 -82.25 -53.19 151.23
CA ASN A 152 -81.49 -54.33 150.70
C ASN A 152 -82.12 -54.93 149.43
N LEU A 153 -83.46 -54.92 149.34
CA LEU A 153 -84.20 -55.51 148.22
C LEU A 153 -84.13 -54.66 146.93
N ILE A 154 -83.73 -53.39 147.04
CA ILE A 154 -83.54 -52.48 145.90
C ILE A 154 -82.13 -52.64 145.30
N ASN A 155 -81.10 -52.82 146.14
CA ASN A 155 -79.73 -53.01 145.67
C ASN A 155 -79.57 -54.29 144.83
N GLU A 156 -80.20 -55.39 145.23
CA GLU A 156 -80.13 -56.68 144.52
C GLU A 156 -80.65 -56.61 143.06
N LYS A 157 -81.68 -55.79 142.80
CA LYS A 157 -82.20 -55.60 141.44
C LYS A 157 -81.26 -54.81 140.53
N LEU A 158 -80.49 -53.88 141.10
CA LEU A 158 -79.69 -52.92 140.34
C LEU A 158 -78.41 -53.54 139.77
N ASP A 159 -77.88 -54.59 140.40
CA ASP A 159 -76.70 -55.31 139.89
C ASP A 159 -77.06 -56.32 138.78
N ILE A 160 -78.27 -56.87 138.76
CA ILE A 160 -78.76 -57.76 137.69
C ILE A 160 -78.85 -57.02 136.33
N GLU A 161 -79.31 -55.77 136.33
CA GLU A 161 -79.40 -54.98 135.08
C GLU A 161 -78.02 -54.59 134.50
N LYS A 162 -77.02 -54.35 135.35
CA LYS A 162 -75.65 -54.02 134.91
C LYS A 162 -75.02 -55.18 134.11
N GLU A 163 -75.15 -56.42 134.58
CA GLU A 163 -74.59 -57.58 133.87
C GLU A 163 -75.19 -57.78 132.46
N GLN A 164 -76.48 -57.51 132.29
CA GLN A 164 -77.15 -57.68 131.00
C GLN A 164 -76.65 -56.66 129.96
N TYR A 165 -76.28 -55.45 130.38
CA TYR A 165 -75.78 -54.42 129.47
C TYR A 165 -74.39 -54.73 128.93
N ILE A 166 -73.50 -55.28 129.77
CA ILE A 166 -72.11 -55.60 129.40
C ILE A 166 -72.05 -56.65 128.29
N LYS A 167 -72.80 -57.76 128.44
CA LYS A 167 -72.83 -58.87 127.45
C LYS A 167 -73.31 -58.43 126.07
N LYS A 168 -74.14 -57.38 125.97
CA LYS A 168 -74.74 -56.92 124.70
C LYS A 168 -73.79 -56.06 123.84
N ASN A 169 -72.76 -55.46 124.44
CA ASN A 169 -71.77 -54.67 123.69
C ASN A 169 -70.67 -55.53 123.08
N GLN A 170 -70.13 -56.51 123.82
CA GLN A 170 -69.04 -57.38 123.32
C GLN A 170 -69.41 -58.07 121.99
N TYR A 171 -70.63 -58.60 121.88
CA TYR A 171 -71.11 -59.23 120.64
C TYR A 171 -71.14 -58.30 119.40
N LYS A 172 -71.22 -56.98 119.59
CA LYS A 172 -71.22 -56.02 118.47
C LYS A 172 -69.82 -55.71 117.96
N GLU A 173 -68.81 -55.73 118.84
CA GLU A 173 -67.42 -55.44 118.46
C GLU A 173 -66.83 -56.58 117.62
N ASP A 174 -67.02 -57.83 118.03
CA ASP A 174 -66.53 -59.02 117.30
C ASP A 174 -67.07 -59.08 115.84
N LYS A 175 -68.32 -58.68 115.63
CA LYS A 175 -68.94 -58.67 114.30
C LYS A 175 -68.27 -57.65 113.36
N LEU A 176 -67.86 -56.49 113.88
CA LEU A 176 -67.24 -55.42 113.10
C LEU A 176 -65.80 -55.76 112.71
N ILE A 177 -65.07 -56.46 113.58
CA ILE A 177 -63.70 -56.92 113.33
C ILE A 177 -63.63 -57.90 112.16
N ASN A 178 -64.62 -58.79 112.00
CA ASN A 178 -64.64 -59.73 110.87
C ASN A 178 -64.92 -59.03 109.53
N THR A 179 -65.88 -58.11 109.46
CA THR A 179 -66.18 -57.38 108.21
C THR A 179 -65.01 -56.53 107.70
N LEU A 180 -64.14 -56.04 108.59
CA LEU A 180 -62.93 -55.30 108.20
C LEU A 180 -61.82 -56.20 107.61
N LYS A 181 -61.79 -57.50 107.94
CA LYS A 181 -60.78 -58.43 107.42
C LYS A 181 -61.07 -58.87 105.98
N GLU A 182 -62.35 -58.97 105.60
CA GLU A 182 -62.77 -59.32 104.24
C GLU A 182 -62.40 -58.20 103.25
N LEU A 183 -62.79 -56.95 103.53
CA LEU A 183 -62.47 -55.78 102.69
C LEU A 183 -60.98 -55.57 102.41
N VAL A 184 -60.10 -55.94 103.37
CA VAL A 184 -58.64 -55.83 103.21
C VAL A 184 -58.05 -56.94 102.31
N ASN A 185 -58.75 -58.06 102.15
CA ASN A 185 -58.34 -59.11 101.22
C ASN A 185 -58.79 -58.79 99.78
N ASP A 186 -60.01 -58.28 99.59
CA ASP A 186 -60.52 -57.92 98.26
C ASP A 186 -59.64 -56.84 97.59
N ALA A 187 -59.29 -55.78 98.33
CA ALA A 187 -58.42 -54.72 97.82
C ALA A 187 -57.02 -55.22 97.36
N LYS A 188 -56.50 -56.30 97.95
CA LYS A 188 -55.21 -56.90 97.54
C LYS A 188 -55.31 -57.75 96.27
N ILE A 189 -56.51 -58.18 95.90
CA ILE A 189 -56.74 -58.95 94.67
C ILE A 189 -56.75 -57.99 93.48
N ASP A 190 -57.52 -56.89 93.58
CA ASP A 190 -57.61 -55.85 92.54
C ASP A 190 -56.25 -55.20 92.20
N ASP A 191 -55.41 -54.94 93.21
CA ASP A 191 -54.04 -54.43 93.01
C ASP A 191 -53.16 -55.41 92.21
N ASN A 192 -53.33 -56.73 92.40
CA ASN A 192 -52.56 -57.73 91.66
C ASN A 192 -53.04 -57.90 90.21
N GLU A 193 -54.35 -57.86 89.95
CA GLU A 193 -54.89 -57.94 88.59
C GLU A 193 -54.50 -56.73 87.74
N THR A 194 -54.56 -55.52 88.31
CA THR A 194 -54.13 -54.29 87.61
C THR A 194 -52.64 -54.27 87.30
N ILE A 195 -51.78 -54.83 88.17
CA ILE A 195 -50.35 -55.04 87.88
C ILE A 195 -50.14 -56.02 86.72
N ASN A 196 -50.90 -57.12 86.67
CA ASN A 196 -50.78 -58.12 85.59
C ASN A 196 -51.18 -57.54 84.23
N LEU A 197 -52.32 -56.85 84.13
CA LEU A 197 -52.77 -56.19 82.90
C LEU A 197 -51.76 -55.13 82.40
N ARG A 198 -51.12 -54.40 83.32
CA ARG A 198 -50.05 -53.44 82.99
C ARG A 198 -48.82 -54.14 82.41
N ASN A 199 -48.44 -55.29 82.94
CA ASN A 199 -47.31 -56.09 82.46
C ASN A 199 -47.57 -56.71 81.08
N GLU A 200 -48.80 -57.16 80.79
CA GLU A 200 -49.16 -57.64 79.44
C GLU A 200 -49.15 -56.51 78.42
N ARG A 201 -49.71 -55.35 78.76
CA ARG A 201 -49.66 -54.15 77.89
C ARG A 201 -48.23 -53.71 77.60
N LEU A 202 -47.32 -53.82 78.57
CA LEU A 202 -45.88 -53.57 78.38
C LEU A 202 -45.22 -54.56 77.42
N LYS A 203 -45.59 -55.86 77.47
CA LYS A 203 -45.08 -56.85 76.50
C LYS A 203 -45.50 -56.52 75.07
N ILE A 204 -46.77 -56.16 74.86
CA ILE A 204 -47.30 -55.77 73.53
C ILE A 204 -46.56 -54.53 73.01
N LEU A 205 -46.44 -53.48 73.83
CA LEU A 205 -45.74 -52.24 73.46
C LEU A 205 -44.24 -52.48 73.14
N ASN A 206 -43.58 -53.40 73.85
CA ASN A 206 -42.19 -53.77 73.55
C ASN A 206 -42.07 -54.51 72.21
N PHE A 207 -42.99 -55.44 71.90
CA PHE A 207 -43.01 -56.13 70.61
C PHE A 207 -43.28 -55.17 69.44
N GLU A 208 -44.22 -54.23 69.60
CA GLU A 208 -44.46 -53.18 68.60
C GLU A 208 -43.25 -52.26 68.41
N LYS A 209 -42.58 -51.89 69.50
CA LYS A 209 -41.33 -51.11 69.46
C LYS A 209 -40.22 -51.85 68.70
N GLU A 210 -40.00 -53.13 68.97
CA GLU A 210 -39.00 -53.95 68.26
C GLU A 210 -39.32 -54.08 66.77
N LYS A 211 -40.60 -54.31 66.44
CA LYS A 211 -41.06 -54.35 65.04
C LYS A 211 -40.83 -53.01 64.33
N LEU A 212 -41.16 -51.89 64.96
CA LEU A 212 -40.91 -50.56 64.40
C LEU A 212 -39.41 -50.26 64.24
N LEU A 213 -38.57 -50.66 65.20
CA LEU A 213 -37.11 -50.55 65.08
C LEU A 213 -36.57 -51.34 63.88
N SER A 214 -37.04 -52.59 63.68
CA SER A 214 -36.63 -53.39 62.51
C SER A 214 -37.04 -52.75 61.18
N MET A 215 -38.22 -52.13 61.10
CA MET A 215 -38.69 -51.40 59.91
C MET A 215 -37.87 -50.14 59.66
N ILE A 216 -37.51 -49.40 60.72
CA ILE A 216 -36.64 -48.22 60.63
C ILE A 216 -35.23 -48.62 60.14
N GLU A 217 -34.70 -49.75 60.62
CA GLU A 217 -33.36 -50.23 60.23
C GLU A 217 -33.32 -50.68 58.76
N ILE A 218 -34.34 -51.40 58.28
CA ILE A 218 -34.52 -51.75 56.86
C ILE A 218 -34.67 -50.47 56.01
N ALA A 219 -35.51 -49.51 56.43
CA ALA A 219 -35.69 -48.26 55.72
C ALA A 219 -34.40 -47.44 55.63
N LYS A 220 -33.61 -47.40 56.72
CA LYS A 220 -32.30 -46.76 56.77
C LYS A 220 -31.31 -47.42 55.82
N SER A 221 -31.20 -48.75 55.82
CA SER A 221 -30.33 -49.48 54.89
C SER A 221 -30.71 -49.22 53.43
N ASN A 222 -32.01 -49.18 53.11
CA ASN A 222 -32.49 -48.85 51.77
C ASN A 222 -32.13 -47.41 51.35
N LEU A 223 -32.29 -46.43 52.25
CA LEU A 223 -31.89 -45.04 51.99
C LEU A 223 -30.38 -44.90 51.83
N ASP A 224 -29.57 -45.55 52.66
CA ASP A 224 -28.11 -45.55 52.55
C ASP A 224 -27.67 -46.15 51.19
N ASN A 225 -28.29 -47.25 50.75
CA ASN A 225 -28.06 -47.86 49.43
C ASN A 225 -28.46 -46.94 48.27
N GLU A 226 -29.57 -46.20 48.38
CA GLU A 226 -30.00 -45.24 47.36
C GLU A 226 -29.09 -44.01 47.30
N ILE A 227 -28.65 -43.50 48.46
CA ILE A 227 -27.65 -42.42 48.57
C ILE A 227 -26.32 -42.83 47.92
N ILE A 228 -25.87 -44.08 48.09
CA ILE A 228 -24.66 -44.59 47.42
C ILE A 228 -24.84 -44.59 45.91
N LYS A 229 -25.93 -45.17 45.39
CA LYS A 229 -26.24 -45.19 43.95
C LYS A 229 -26.29 -43.78 43.33
N LEU A 230 -26.90 -42.82 44.05
CA LEU A 230 -26.97 -41.43 43.61
C LEU A 230 -25.60 -40.74 43.63
N LYS A 231 -24.75 -41.01 44.63
CA LYS A 231 -23.37 -40.51 44.69
C LYS A 231 -22.52 -41.04 43.53
N ASP A 232 -22.61 -42.34 43.24
CA ASP A 232 -21.84 -42.97 42.15
C ASP A 232 -22.30 -42.46 40.78
N LYS A 233 -23.62 -42.35 40.57
CA LYS A 233 -24.18 -41.74 39.35
C LYS A 233 -23.73 -40.29 39.18
N PHE A 234 -23.83 -39.48 40.24
CA PHE A 234 -23.38 -38.08 40.20
C PHE A 234 -21.88 -37.97 39.94
N LYS A 235 -21.06 -38.85 40.53
CA LYS A 235 -19.61 -38.90 40.28
C LYS A 235 -19.31 -39.21 38.81
N PHE A 236 -19.97 -40.22 38.22
CA PHE A 236 -19.82 -40.59 36.82
C PHE A 236 -20.28 -39.48 35.85
N GLU A 237 -21.42 -38.84 36.13
CA GLU A 237 -21.91 -37.69 35.35
C GLU A 237 -20.93 -36.50 35.44
N ASN A 238 -20.37 -36.23 36.62
CA ASN A 238 -19.39 -35.16 36.80
C ASN A 238 -18.05 -35.46 36.11
N GLU A 239 -17.58 -36.72 36.15
CA GLU A 239 -16.38 -37.17 35.42
C GLU A 239 -16.56 -37.09 33.90
N THR A 240 -17.72 -37.49 33.37
CA THR A 240 -18.03 -37.39 31.93
C THR A 240 -18.20 -35.94 31.46
N ILE A 241 -18.83 -35.08 32.26
CA ILE A 241 -18.85 -33.61 32.02
C ILE A 241 -17.43 -33.05 31.98
N LYS A 242 -16.57 -33.42 32.95
CA LYS A 242 -15.17 -32.95 33.02
C LYS A 242 -14.35 -33.42 31.81
N LEU A 243 -14.50 -34.66 31.35
CA LEU A 243 -13.85 -35.17 30.14
C LEU A 243 -14.31 -34.41 28.89
N ASN A 244 -15.61 -34.14 28.75
CA ASN A 244 -16.14 -33.35 27.64
C ASN A 244 -15.66 -31.89 27.68
N PHE A 245 -15.59 -31.28 28.86
CA PHE A 245 -15.05 -29.93 29.04
C PHE A 245 -13.58 -29.85 28.60
N ASN A 246 -12.73 -30.76 29.09
CA ASN A 246 -11.32 -30.86 28.70
C ASN A 246 -11.17 -31.07 27.17
N LYS A 247 -12.05 -31.86 26.54
CA LYS A 247 -12.03 -32.07 25.08
C LYS A 247 -12.39 -30.81 24.31
N ILE A 248 -13.37 -30.04 24.77
CA ILE A 248 -13.75 -28.74 24.20
C ILE A 248 -12.62 -27.72 24.39
N GLU A 249 -12.05 -27.62 25.59
CA GLU A 249 -10.93 -26.73 25.92
C GLU A 249 -9.70 -27.01 25.05
N ASN A 250 -9.32 -28.28 24.89
CA ASN A 250 -8.22 -28.68 24.01
C ASN A 250 -8.48 -28.29 22.54
N ASN A 251 -9.70 -28.52 22.03
CA ASN A 251 -10.07 -28.11 20.67
C ASN A 251 -10.05 -26.58 20.49
N LEU A 252 -10.55 -25.82 21.47
CA LEU A 252 -10.51 -24.36 21.46
C LEU A 252 -9.07 -23.83 21.50
N SER A 253 -8.20 -24.43 22.31
CA SER A 253 -6.76 -24.12 22.36
C SER A 253 -6.06 -24.39 21.02
N LEU A 254 -6.40 -25.51 20.36
CA LEU A 254 -5.88 -25.87 19.04
C LEU A 254 -6.34 -24.87 17.96
N ASN A 255 -7.62 -24.50 17.97
CA ASN A 255 -8.17 -23.51 17.05
C ASN A 255 -7.61 -22.10 17.29
N LEU A 256 -7.42 -21.68 18.55
CA LEU A 256 -6.75 -20.42 18.89
C LEU A 256 -5.30 -20.37 18.36
N LYS A 257 -4.55 -21.48 18.45
CA LYS A 257 -3.20 -21.57 17.88
C LYS A 257 -3.21 -21.45 16.36
N LYS A 258 -4.15 -22.11 15.66
CA LYS A 258 -4.34 -21.97 14.20
C LYS A 258 -4.67 -20.54 13.81
N LEU A 259 -5.71 -19.95 14.41
CA LEU A 259 -6.12 -18.57 14.12
C LEU A 259 -5.00 -17.56 14.36
N LYS A 260 -4.18 -17.77 15.41
CA LYS A 260 -3.02 -16.92 15.70
C LYS A 260 -1.88 -17.09 14.70
N SER A 261 -1.67 -18.28 14.15
CA SER A 261 -0.67 -18.49 13.08
C SER A 261 -1.13 -17.90 11.74
N GLU A 262 -2.41 -18.05 11.39
CA GLU A 262 -3.04 -17.41 10.22
C GLU A 262 -2.97 -15.87 10.32
N PHE A 263 -3.32 -15.30 11.48
CA PHE A 263 -3.20 -13.85 11.73
C PHE A 263 -1.76 -13.35 11.56
N ASN A 264 -0.79 -14.07 12.11
CA ASN A 264 0.62 -13.72 11.99
C ASN A 264 1.11 -13.80 10.52
N GLN A 265 0.66 -14.81 9.77
CA GLN A 265 0.98 -14.94 8.34
C GLN A 265 0.40 -13.76 7.54
N LEU A 266 -0.89 -13.46 7.68
CA LEU A 266 -1.54 -12.33 7.00
C LEU A 266 -0.91 -10.99 7.37
N ASN A 267 -0.49 -10.80 8.62
CA ASN A 267 0.20 -9.59 9.04
C ASN A 267 1.60 -9.47 8.40
N ASN A 268 2.33 -10.58 8.25
CA ASN A 268 3.61 -10.60 7.54
C ASN A 268 3.43 -10.33 6.03
N GLU A 269 2.41 -10.93 5.40
CA GLU A 269 2.06 -10.66 4.00
C GLU A 269 1.71 -9.19 3.78
N LYS A 270 0.95 -8.57 4.71
CA LYS A 270 0.68 -7.13 4.70
C LYS A 270 1.97 -6.31 4.76
N ILE A 271 2.88 -6.59 5.71
CA ILE A 271 4.17 -5.87 5.83
C ILE A 271 4.99 -5.97 4.53
N ILE A 272 4.99 -7.15 3.89
CA ILE A 272 5.66 -7.35 2.59
C ILE A 272 4.99 -6.51 1.50
N LEU A 273 3.65 -6.47 1.44
CA LEU A 273 2.92 -5.64 0.47
C LEU A 273 3.15 -4.14 0.69
N ASP A 274 3.10 -3.67 1.93
CA ASP A 274 3.40 -2.27 2.29
C ASP A 274 4.83 -1.90 1.86
N SER A 275 5.82 -2.80 2.04
CA SER A 275 7.20 -2.58 1.57
C SER A 275 7.30 -2.50 0.04
N LYS A 276 6.55 -3.33 -0.69
CA LYS A 276 6.50 -3.32 -2.17
C LYS A 276 5.84 -2.06 -2.71
N ILE A 277 4.76 -1.60 -2.08
CA ILE A 277 4.08 -0.33 -2.41
C ILE A 277 5.05 0.84 -2.22
N ASN A 278 5.76 0.90 -1.08
CA ASN A 278 6.74 1.95 -0.82
C ASN A 278 7.88 1.95 -1.85
N ASN A 279 8.42 0.78 -2.20
CA ASN A 279 9.47 0.69 -3.23
C ASN A 279 8.96 1.13 -4.62
N SER A 280 7.73 0.74 -4.97
CA SER A 280 7.09 1.17 -6.23
C SER A 280 6.86 2.69 -6.27
N ASN A 281 6.45 3.30 -5.16
CA ASN A 281 6.28 4.75 -5.03
C ASN A 281 7.62 5.49 -5.18
N LEU A 282 8.71 4.97 -4.60
CA LEU A 282 10.05 5.53 -4.81
C LEU A 282 10.48 5.46 -6.28
N GLN A 283 10.19 4.36 -6.97
CA GLN A 283 10.48 4.21 -8.40
C GLN A 283 9.64 5.15 -9.26
N ILE A 284 8.35 5.33 -8.95
CA ILE A 284 7.47 6.32 -9.61
C ILE A 284 8.02 7.73 -9.43
N ASN A 285 8.39 8.12 -8.20
CA ASN A 285 8.94 9.45 -7.92
C ASN A 285 10.24 9.72 -8.69
N LYS A 286 11.11 8.70 -8.82
CA LYS A 286 12.32 8.80 -9.65
C LYS A 286 11.98 8.97 -11.14
N LEU A 287 11.03 8.21 -11.67
CA LEU A 287 10.62 8.33 -13.08
C LEU A 287 9.97 9.69 -13.36
N ASN A 288 9.19 10.23 -12.43
CA ASN A 288 8.60 11.56 -12.53
C ASN A 288 9.68 12.66 -12.60
N SER A 289 10.71 12.60 -11.75
CA SER A 289 11.81 13.58 -11.81
C SER A 289 12.64 13.46 -13.10
N GLU A 290 12.83 12.24 -13.64
CA GLU A 290 13.43 12.06 -14.96
C GLU A 290 12.56 12.64 -16.10
N ILE A 291 11.23 12.56 -15.99
CA ILE A 291 10.28 13.17 -16.95
C ILE A 291 10.33 14.70 -16.87
N GLU A 292 10.37 15.28 -15.67
CA GLU A 292 10.49 16.74 -15.47
C GLU A 292 11.79 17.29 -16.06
N LEU A 293 12.92 16.60 -15.84
CA LEU A 293 14.21 16.96 -16.43
C LEU A 293 14.19 16.88 -17.96
N LYS A 294 13.62 15.81 -18.53
CA LYS A 294 13.47 15.64 -19.99
C LYS A 294 12.56 16.70 -20.59
N SER A 295 11.44 17.02 -19.93
CA SER A 295 10.49 18.07 -20.36
C SER A 295 11.15 19.44 -20.35
N SER A 296 11.91 19.76 -19.30
CA SER A 296 12.71 20.98 -19.22
C SER A 296 13.72 21.07 -20.37
N LYS A 297 14.38 19.95 -20.72
CA LYS A 297 15.33 19.91 -21.85
C LYS A 297 14.66 20.07 -23.21
N ILE A 298 13.46 19.51 -23.40
CA ILE A 298 12.65 19.72 -24.62
C ILE A 298 12.30 21.20 -24.79
N ASN A 299 11.89 21.87 -23.71
CA ASN A 299 11.58 23.31 -23.75
C ASN A 299 12.81 24.14 -24.12
N GLU A 300 13.98 23.86 -23.53
CA GLU A 300 15.25 24.52 -23.88
C GLU A 300 15.62 24.33 -25.37
N LEU A 301 15.45 23.11 -25.89
CA LEU A 301 15.71 22.81 -27.30
C LEU A 301 14.73 23.53 -28.25
N ASN A 302 13.46 23.66 -27.87
CA ASN A 302 12.47 24.40 -28.64
C ASN A 302 12.82 25.89 -28.74
N TYR A 303 13.26 26.53 -27.66
CA TYR A 303 13.73 27.93 -27.70
C TYR A 303 14.92 28.10 -28.66
N ARG A 304 15.96 27.27 -28.52
CA ARG A 304 17.13 27.29 -29.43
C ARG A 304 16.75 27.07 -30.90
N LEU A 305 15.75 26.24 -31.17
CA LEU A 305 15.26 25.97 -32.52
C LEU A 305 14.57 27.20 -33.12
N GLU A 306 13.80 27.95 -32.31
CA GLU A 306 13.16 29.19 -32.76
C GLU A 306 14.18 30.32 -32.98
N ASP A 307 15.21 30.44 -32.13
CA ASP A 307 16.34 31.36 -32.36
C ASP A 307 17.06 31.07 -33.69
N ILE A 308 17.34 29.79 -33.97
CA ILE A 308 17.98 29.35 -35.22
C ILE A 308 17.08 29.64 -36.43
N LYS A 309 15.75 29.46 -36.32
CA LYS A 309 14.81 29.87 -37.38
C LYS A 309 14.83 31.37 -37.63
N SER A 310 14.94 32.20 -36.59
CA SER A 310 15.07 33.65 -36.75
C SER A 310 16.33 33.98 -37.53
N LEU A 311 17.48 33.47 -37.09
CA LEU A 311 18.77 33.67 -37.76
C LEU A 311 18.74 33.22 -39.24
N ILE A 312 18.06 32.10 -39.54
CA ILE A 312 17.89 31.64 -40.92
C ILE A 312 17.06 32.63 -41.76
N LYS A 313 15.99 33.22 -41.22
CA LYS A 313 15.19 34.24 -41.92
C LYS A 313 16.01 35.50 -42.18
N ASP A 314 16.80 35.94 -41.21
CA ASP A 314 17.64 37.13 -41.32
C ASP A 314 18.73 36.93 -42.38
N LEU A 315 19.43 35.78 -42.35
CA LEU A 315 20.42 35.41 -43.37
C LEU A 315 19.80 35.23 -44.78
N GLN A 316 18.57 34.74 -44.88
CA GLN A 316 17.84 34.67 -46.15
C GLN A 316 17.53 36.08 -46.69
N LEU A 317 17.12 37.01 -45.84
CA LEU A 317 16.90 38.40 -46.21
C LEU A 317 18.19 39.04 -46.73
N ASP A 318 19.30 38.90 -46.01
CA ASP A 318 20.63 39.40 -46.43
C ASP A 318 21.10 38.77 -47.76
N LEU A 319 20.83 37.49 -47.99
CA LEU A 319 21.12 36.84 -49.27
C LEU A 319 20.31 37.45 -50.41
N THR A 320 19.01 37.72 -50.21
CA THR A 320 18.19 38.38 -51.24
C THR A 320 18.62 39.83 -51.50
N ASN A 321 19.00 40.57 -50.45
CA ASN A 321 19.53 41.94 -50.56
C ASN A 321 20.86 41.97 -51.34
N THR A 322 21.78 41.06 -51.04
CA THR A 322 23.06 40.97 -51.77
C THR A 322 22.87 40.51 -53.21
N GLN A 323 21.98 39.55 -53.49
CA GLN A 323 21.66 39.12 -54.86
C GLN A 323 21.06 40.25 -55.71
N THR A 324 20.16 41.06 -55.14
CA THR A 324 19.59 42.22 -55.86
C THR A 324 20.63 43.31 -56.10
N LEU A 325 21.51 43.60 -55.13
CA LEU A 325 22.65 44.52 -55.33
C LEU A 325 23.61 44.05 -56.42
N CYS A 326 24.00 42.77 -56.43
CA CYS A 326 24.82 42.19 -57.50
C CYS A 326 24.13 42.28 -58.86
N SER A 327 22.83 41.97 -58.93
CA SER A 327 22.04 42.06 -60.17
C SER A 327 21.95 43.50 -60.70
N ASN A 328 21.83 44.48 -59.81
CA ASN A 328 21.83 45.90 -60.17
C ASN A 328 23.21 46.36 -60.66
N PHE A 329 24.29 45.90 -60.04
CA PHE A 329 25.66 46.19 -60.46
C PHE A 329 25.97 45.57 -61.84
N GLU A 330 25.63 44.30 -62.05
CA GLU A 330 25.87 43.58 -63.31
C GLU A 330 25.01 44.09 -64.48
N ASN A 331 23.82 44.63 -64.22
CA ASN A 331 22.97 45.20 -65.28
C ASN A 331 23.17 46.71 -65.50
N GLY A 332 23.95 47.37 -64.63
CA GLY A 332 24.31 48.77 -64.74
C GLY A 332 25.51 49.05 -65.67
N GLU A 333 26.19 50.17 -65.40
CA GLU A 333 27.29 50.70 -66.21
C GLU A 333 28.48 49.73 -66.37
N TYR A 334 28.66 48.79 -65.44
CA TYR A 334 29.74 47.79 -65.48
C TYR A 334 29.69 46.90 -66.73
N LYS A 335 28.50 46.48 -67.18
CA LYS A 335 28.35 45.63 -68.37
C LYS A 335 28.64 46.38 -69.66
N SER A 336 28.23 47.65 -69.74
CA SER A 336 28.55 48.54 -70.86
C SER A 336 30.06 48.79 -70.97
N THR A 337 30.70 49.19 -69.86
CA THR A 337 32.13 49.47 -69.79
C THR A 337 33.00 48.23 -70.06
N LYS A 338 32.65 47.06 -69.50
CA LYS A 338 33.33 45.78 -69.76
C LYS A 338 33.29 45.41 -71.25
N ASN A 339 32.14 45.53 -71.90
CA ASN A 339 32.00 45.23 -73.33
C ASN A 339 32.78 46.21 -74.21
N ALA A 340 32.74 47.51 -73.89
CA ALA A 340 33.52 48.54 -74.60
C ALA A 340 35.04 48.31 -74.49
N TRP A 341 35.52 47.89 -73.32
CA TRP A 341 36.94 47.57 -73.10
C TRP A 341 37.38 46.35 -73.92
N ILE A 342 36.60 45.26 -73.91
CA ILE A 342 36.89 44.05 -74.71
C ILE A 342 36.98 44.39 -76.20
N LEU A 343 35.99 45.12 -76.73
CA LEU A 343 35.97 45.54 -78.14
C LEU A 343 37.19 46.39 -78.51
N SER A 344 37.57 47.32 -77.64
CA SER A 344 38.72 48.21 -77.85
C SER A 344 40.04 47.44 -77.85
N LYS A 345 40.18 46.46 -76.94
CA LYS A 345 41.35 45.57 -76.88
C LYS A 345 41.50 44.73 -78.13
N SER A 346 40.41 44.15 -78.66
CA SER A 346 40.44 43.40 -79.91
C SER A 346 40.87 44.25 -81.10
N ARG A 347 40.31 45.46 -81.25
CA ARG A 347 40.69 46.39 -82.34
C ARG A 347 42.16 46.77 -82.31
N LEU A 348 42.73 47.01 -81.13
CA LEU A 348 44.14 47.34 -80.97
C LEU A 348 45.06 46.22 -81.50
N ILE A 349 44.71 44.96 -81.23
CA ILE A 349 45.47 43.78 -81.69
C ILE A 349 45.40 43.62 -83.21
N GLU A 350 44.26 43.92 -83.84
CA GLU A 350 44.15 43.91 -85.30
C GLU A 350 44.99 45.02 -85.96
N GLU A 351 45.04 46.22 -85.36
CA GLU A 351 45.86 47.31 -85.89
C GLU A 351 47.36 47.03 -85.79
N THR A 352 47.84 46.44 -84.68
CA THR A 352 49.26 46.09 -84.56
C THR A 352 49.68 45.05 -85.59
N HIS A 353 48.86 44.01 -85.82
CA HIS A 353 49.11 43.01 -86.87
C HIS A 353 49.16 43.63 -88.28
N LYS A 354 48.18 44.49 -88.62
CA LYS A 354 48.17 45.21 -89.92
C LYS A 354 49.43 46.06 -90.12
N ARG A 355 49.90 46.77 -89.08
CA ARG A 355 51.12 47.59 -89.14
C ARG A 355 52.37 46.74 -89.34
N LEU A 356 52.54 45.66 -88.57
CA LEU A 356 53.68 44.75 -88.70
C LEU A 356 53.76 44.14 -90.09
N LYS A 357 52.61 43.72 -90.66
CA LYS A 357 52.54 43.16 -92.02
C LYS A 357 53.03 44.13 -93.09
N ILE A 358 52.69 45.42 -92.97
CA ILE A 358 53.18 46.48 -93.87
C ILE A 358 54.69 46.72 -93.66
N GLU A 359 55.15 46.78 -92.40
CA GLU A 359 56.57 46.98 -92.07
C GLU A 359 57.47 45.89 -92.67
N ILE A 360 57.06 44.63 -92.56
CA ILE A 360 57.78 43.48 -93.13
C ILE A 360 57.82 43.54 -94.66
N GLN A 361 56.68 43.82 -95.31
CA GLN A 361 56.61 43.97 -96.77
C GLN A 361 57.51 45.10 -97.29
N ILE A 362 57.60 46.22 -96.56
CA ILE A 362 58.50 47.32 -96.91
C ILE A 362 59.97 46.88 -96.83
N ARG A 363 60.37 46.12 -95.80
CA ARG A 363 61.75 45.61 -95.69
C ARG A 363 62.11 44.64 -96.80
N GLU A 364 61.22 43.69 -97.10
CA GLU A 364 61.41 42.74 -98.21
C GLU A 364 61.60 43.43 -99.57
N LEU A 365 60.81 44.49 -99.85
CA LEU A 365 60.92 45.25 -101.10
C LEU A 365 62.15 46.15 -101.18
N SER A 366 62.57 46.73 -100.04
CA SER A 366 63.73 47.62 -99.95
C SER A 366 65.07 46.88 -99.86
N GLY A 367 65.04 45.55 -99.71
CA GLY A 367 66.24 44.73 -99.54
C GLY A 367 66.84 44.81 -98.13
N ILE A 368 66.10 45.34 -97.15
CA ILE A 368 66.51 45.39 -95.75
C ILE A 368 66.42 43.97 -95.17
N PRO A 369 67.47 43.46 -94.52
CA PRO A 369 67.48 42.10 -93.99
C PRO A 369 66.53 41.98 -92.78
N ASN A 370 65.82 40.84 -92.68
CA ASN A 370 64.90 40.56 -91.57
C ASN A 370 65.68 40.10 -90.33
N ILE A 371 66.27 41.07 -89.63
CA ILE A 371 67.08 40.88 -88.43
C ILE A 371 66.49 41.69 -87.28
N ILE A 372 66.28 41.03 -86.15
CA ILE A 372 65.74 41.61 -84.93
C ILE A 372 66.77 41.45 -83.82
N ILE A 373 67.33 42.57 -83.34
CA ILE A 373 68.26 42.59 -82.21
C ILE A 373 67.50 43.06 -80.96
N LEU A 374 67.44 42.23 -79.92
CA LEU A 374 66.66 42.45 -78.71
C LEU A 374 67.56 42.94 -77.58
N ASP A 375 67.30 44.17 -77.12
CA ASP A 375 68.03 44.80 -76.04
C ASP A 375 67.46 44.40 -74.67
N ASN A 376 67.99 43.31 -74.12
CA ASN A 376 67.57 42.77 -72.83
C ASN A 376 68.30 43.37 -71.62
N ASN A 377 69.41 44.10 -71.82
CA ASN A 377 70.28 44.56 -70.73
C ASN A 377 70.85 45.97 -70.97
N ASN A 378 70.32 46.96 -70.27
CA ASN A 378 70.74 48.37 -70.37
C ASN A 378 72.16 48.69 -69.83
N ASN A 379 72.84 47.74 -69.17
CA ASN A 379 74.00 48.03 -68.32
C ASN A 379 75.35 47.42 -68.77
N SER A 380 75.45 46.75 -69.92
CA SER A 380 76.76 46.30 -70.42
C SER A 380 77.46 47.43 -71.20
N SER A 381 78.71 47.73 -70.84
CA SER A 381 79.58 48.63 -71.62
C SER A 381 79.79 48.14 -73.05
N ASP A 382 79.62 46.84 -73.27
CA ASP A 382 79.76 46.22 -74.57
C ASP A 382 78.61 46.54 -75.52
N ASN A 383 77.34 46.42 -75.10
CA ASN A 383 76.19 46.68 -75.98
C ASN A 383 76.19 48.11 -76.56
N ASN A 384 76.84 49.06 -75.88
CA ASN A 384 76.94 50.46 -76.34
C ASN A 384 77.83 50.64 -77.59
N LYS A 385 78.75 49.71 -77.91
CA LYS A 385 79.49 49.72 -79.19
C LYS A 385 78.61 49.21 -80.34
N LEU A 386 77.82 48.16 -80.13
CA LEU A 386 76.82 47.70 -81.10
C LEU A 386 75.77 48.78 -81.39
N LYS A 387 75.25 49.46 -80.36
CA LYS A 387 74.28 50.57 -80.48
C LYS A 387 74.82 51.83 -81.19
N SER A 388 76.14 52.04 -81.20
CA SER A 388 76.76 53.16 -81.94
C SER A 388 77.19 52.80 -83.37
N SER A 389 76.90 51.58 -83.83
CA SER A 389 77.24 51.08 -85.15
C SER A 389 76.08 51.16 -86.16
N LYS A 390 76.34 50.75 -87.41
CA LYS A 390 75.30 50.59 -88.44
C LYS A 390 74.21 49.57 -88.08
N LEU A 391 74.41 48.75 -87.05
CA LEU A 391 73.39 47.80 -86.58
C LEU A 391 72.29 48.44 -85.73
N ASN A 392 72.42 49.72 -85.33
CA ASN A 392 71.45 50.41 -84.47
C ASN A 392 70.02 50.38 -85.02
N GLU A 393 69.84 50.40 -86.34
CA GLU A 393 68.54 50.35 -87.01
C GLU A 393 67.77 49.03 -86.82
N PHE A 394 68.47 47.95 -86.43
CA PHE A 394 67.90 46.63 -86.16
C PHE A 394 67.62 46.37 -84.67
N PHE A 395 67.99 47.30 -83.78
CA PHE A 395 67.66 47.19 -82.36
C PHE A 395 66.18 47.48 -82.12
N LYS A 396 65.49 46.56 -81.45
CA LYS A 396 64.12 46.73 -80.96
C LYS A 396 64.14 46.94 -79.44
N PRO A 397 63.28 47.83 -78.90
CA PRO A 397 63.20 48.04 -77.46
C PRO A 397 62.67 46.78 -76.75
N TYR A 398 63.01 46.61 -75.48
CA TYR A 398 62.68 45.42 -74.67
C TYR A 398 61.19 44.99 -74.72
N ASN A 399 60.28 45.96 -74.74
CA ASN A 399 58.82 45.72 -74.80
C ASN A 399 58.26 45.59 -76.23
N TYR A 400 59.10 45.49 -77.25
CA TYR A 400 58.65 45.30 -78.64
C TYR A 400 58.12 43.88 -78.85
N ASP A 401 56.97 43.75 -79.52
CA ASP A 401 56.37 42.45 -79.83
C ASP A 401 57.04 41.79 -81.04
N TRP A 402 58.32 41.44 -80.84
CA TRP A 402 59.15 40.73 -81.80
C TRP A 402 58.57 39.35 -82.15
N LYS A 403 57.77 38.76 -81.24
CA LYS A 403 57.07 37.51 -81.50
C LYS A 403 56.06 37.70 -82.62
N SER A 404 55.16 38.69 -82.50
CA SER A 404 54.20 39.00 -83.56
C SER A 404 54.87 39.39 -84.86
N GLU A 405 56.02 40.08 -84.84
CA GLU A 405 56.79 40.40 -86.05
C GLU A 405 57.26 39.12 -86.79
N ILE A 406 57.92 38.19 -86.09
CA ILE A 406 58.40 36.93 -86.69
C ILE A 406 57.23 36.06 -87.16
N LEU A 407 56.19 35.95 -86.34
CA LEU A 407 54.99 35.19 -86.67
C LEU A 407 54.34 35.74 -87.95
N THR A 408 54.23 37.07 -88.07
CA THR A 408 53.71 37.73 -89.28
C THR A 408 54.64 37.53 -90.49
N ALA A 409 55.97 37.55 -90.31
CA ALA A 409 56.92 37.29 -91.39
C ALA A 409 56.83 35.85 -91.91
N LEU A 410 56.55 34.89 -91.02
CA LEU A 410 56.31 33.50 -91.38
C LEU A 410 54.97 33.25 -92.08
N GLU A 411 54.07 34.23 -92.21
CA GLU A 411 52.86 34.09 -93.06
C GLU A 411 53.22 33.73 -94.52
N ALA A 412 54.37 34.21 -95.02
CA ALA A 412 54.88 33.88 -96.35
C ALA A 412 55.11 32.37 -96.55
N THR A 413 55.33 31.61 -95.46
CA THR A 413 55.50 30.16 -95.53
C THR A 413 54.23 29.44 -95.98
N LEU A 414 53.04 29.94 -95.62
CA LEU A 414 51.76 29.40 -96.11
C LEU A 414 51.55 29.66 -97.60
N GLU A 415 52.29 30.61 -98.18
CA GLU A 415 52.26 30.88 -99.61
C GLU A 415 53.18 29.93 -100.40
N GLY A 416 54.10 29.24 -99.72
CA GLY A 416 55.06 28.30 -100.30
C GLY A 416 56.53 28.70 -100.13
N VAL A 417 56.81 29.80 -99.42
CA VAL A 417 58.18 30.29 -99.19
C VAL A 417 58.87 29.44 -98.12
N PRO A 418 60.00 28.77 -98.41
CA PRO A 418 60.87 28.20 -97.39
C PRO A 418 61.53 29.30 -96.54
N SER A 419 61.53 29.15 -95.21
CA SER A 419 62.13 30.12 -94.28
C SER A 419 63.10 29.43 -93.32
N CYS A 420 64.12 30.15 -92.87
CA CYS A 420 65.10 29.69 -91.90
C CYS A 420 65.20 30.71 -90.77
N ILE A 421 64.84 30.29 -89.55
CA ILE A 421 64.96 31.11 -88.34
C ILE A 421 66.32 30.80 -87.71
N ILE A 422 67.21 31.80 -87.72
CA ILE A 422 68.50 31.76 -87.05
C ILE A 422 68.32 32.45 -85.70
N ASN A 423 68.36 31.68 -84.61
CA ASN A 423 68.29 32.21 -83.25
C ASN A 423 69.71 32.24 -82.66
N LEU A 424 70.21 33.44 -82.38
CA LEU A 424 71.52 33.71 -81.78
C LEU A 424 71.33 34.07 -80.31
N GLY A 425 71.91 33.26 -79.42
CA GLY A 425 71.75 33.40 -77.96
C GLY A 425 70.92 32.26 -77.34
N ASP A 426 69.96 32.60 -76.48
CA ASP A 426 69.21 31.64 -75.66
C ASP A 426 68.27 30.73 -76.48
N GLN A 427 68.17 29.45 -76.10
CA GLN A 427 67.32 28.47 -76.79
C GLN A 427 65.82 28.70 -76.51
N TYR A 428 65.14 29.41 -77.42
CA TYR A 428 63.67 29.55 -77.42
C TYR A 428 62.98 28.50 -78.31
N ASN A 429 62.06 27.72 -77.75
CA ASN A 429 61.27 26.74 -78.50
C ASN A 429 60.04 27.37 -79.17
N PHE A 430 60.22 27.95 -80.35
CA PHE A 430 59.20 28.71 -81.07
C PHE A 430 58.17 27.84 -81.85
N LYS A 431 58.35 26.52 -81.90
CA LYS A 431 57.60 25.61 -82.80
C LYS A 431 56.10 25.60 -82.55
N SER A 432 55.68 25.42 -81.31
CA SER A 432 54.26 25.32 -80.93
C SER A 432 53.53 26.64 -81.10
N GLU A 433 54.19 27.77 -80.79
CA GLU A 433 53.65 29.11 -81.01
C GLU A 433 53.46 29.38 -82.51
N ILE A 434 54.43 29.07 -83.37
CA ILE A 434 54.29 29.17 -84.84
C ILE A 434 53.15 28.31 -85.35
N LYS A 435 53.10 27.03 -84.97
CA LYS A 435 52.09 26.09 -85.45
C LYS A 435 50.68 26.58 -85.13
N ASN A 436 50.43 26.95 -83.86
CA ASN A 436 49.14 27.48 -83.42
C ASN A 436 48.78 28.79 -84.15
N TYR A 437 49.75 29.67 -84.38
CA TYR A 437 49.55 30.93 -85.09
C TYR A 437 49.18 30.71 -86.57
N LEU A 438 49.93 29.86 -87.28
CA LEU A 438 49.66 29.52 -88.67
C LEU A 438 48.33 28.76 -88.83
N GLU A 439 47.98 27.86 -87.90
CA GLU A 439 46.65 27.21 -87.86
C GLU A 439 45.51 28.23 -87.67
N ASN A 440 45.71 29.27 -86.86
CA ASN A 440 44.72 30.34 -86.68
C ASN A 440 44.59 31.22 -87.93
N ILE A 441 45.67 31.48 -88.66
CA ILE A 441 45.64 32.16 -89.96
C ILE A 441 44.88 31.34 -91.02
N LEU A 442 45.16 30.04 -91.10
CA LEU A 442 44.48 29.13 -92.03
C LEU A 442 42.95 29.08 -91.80
N LYS A 443 42.50 29.28 -90.55
CA LYS A 443 41.07 29.35 -90.18
C LYS A 443 40.43 30.74 -90.37
N SER A 444 41.23 31.81 -90.44
CA SER A 444 40.72 33.20 -90.44
C SER A 444 40.86 33.91 -91.79
N GLN A 445 41.71 33.42 -92.70
CA GLN A 445 41.89 34.01 -94.04
C GLN A 445 41.25 33.13 -95.12
N ASP A 446 40.17 33.61 -95.74
CA ASP A 446 39.37 32.86 -96.73
C ASP A 446 40.17 32.27 -97.90
N ARG A 447 41.29 32.91 -98.26
CA ARG A 447 42.22 32.45 -99.31
C ARG A 447 42.79 31.05 -99.07
N PHE A 448 42.73 30.53 -97.84
CA PHE A 448 43.23 29.21 -97.47
C PHE A 448 42.13 28.14 -97.25
N ASN A 449 40.84 28.50 -97.22
CA ASN A 449 39.71 27.57 -96.96
C ASN A 449 39.70 26.34 -97.92
N ASN A 450 40.16 26.55 -99.16
CA ASN A 450 40.23 25.53 -100.22
C ASN A 450 41.47 24.62 -100.14
N PHE A 451 42.35 24.80 -99.15
CA PHE A 451 43.48 23.91 -98.91
C PHE A 451 43.19 22.92 -97.77
N GLU A 452 43.78 21.74 -97.87
CA GLU A 452 43.92 20.76 -96.82
C GLU A 452 45.38 20.81 -96.34
N THR A 453 45.61 21.03 -95.05
CA THR A 453 46.93 21.38 -94.50
C THR A 453 47.43 20.35 -93.49
N GLU A 454 48.63 19.84 -93.70
CA GLU A 454 49.30 18.87 -92.84
C GLU A 454 50.64 19.46 -92.34
N PHE A 455 50.79 19.59 -91.03
CA PHE A 455 52.03 20.01 -90.36
C PHE A 455 52.83 18.79 -89.90
N LYS A 456 54.08 18.67 -90.36
CA LYS A 456 55.01 17.59 -89.97
C LYS A 456 56.26 18.16 -89.32
N GLU A 457 56.49 17.75 -88.08
CA GLU A 457 57.65 18.17 -87.29
C GLU A 457 58.80 17.17 -87.50
N PHE A 458 59.98 17.69 -87.86
CA PHE A 458 61.21 16.93 -87.96
C PHE A 458 62.18 17.35 -86.85
N ASN A 459 62.54 16.39 -86.00
CA ASN A 459 63.44 16.60 -84.87
C ASN A 459 64.82 15.96 -85.05
N ASN A 460 65.06 15.23 -86.16
CA ASN A 460 66.32 14.55 -86.45
C ASN A 460 66.95 15.08 -87.74
N GLU A 461 68.22 15.48 -87.69
CA GLU A 461 69.00 15.97 -88.83
C GLU A 461 68.92 15.05 -90.05
N ASN A 462 69.12 13.73 -89.85
CA ASN A 462 69.04 12.73 -90.92
C ASN A 462 67.70 12.69 -91.66
N SER A 463 66.56 12.97 -90.99
CA SER A 463 65.25 12.96 -91.68
C SER A 463 65.03 14.24 -92.48
N ILE A 464 65.56 15.37 -92.02
CA ILE A 464 65.55 16.67 -92.71
C ILE A 464 66.44 16.59 -93.96
N ASN A 465 67.66 16.08 -93.80
CA ASN A 465 68.61 15.91 -94.89
C ASN A 465 68.11 14.93 -95.95
N ASN A 466 67.51 13.80 -95.56
CA ASN A 466 66.92 12.89 -96.54
C ASN A 466 65.76 13.55 -97.32
N PHE A 467 64.90 14.35 -96.66
CA PHE A 467 63.81 15.07 -97.32
C PHE A 467 64.32 16.15 -98.30
N ILE A 468 65.37 16.89 -97.92
CA ILE A 468 65.93 17.98 -98.75
C ILE A 468 66.78 17.43 -99.90
N LYS A 469 67.59 16.39 -99.68
CA LYS A 469 68.33 15.68 -100.75
C LYS A 469 67.39 15.16 -101.82
N GLN A 470 66.28 14.51 -101.43
CA GLN A 470 65.24 14.01 -102.35
C GLN A 470 64.61 15.08 -103.25
N LYS A 471 64.63 16.36 -102.83
CA LYS A 471 63.97 17.45 -103.55
C LYS A 471 64.90 18.21 -104.52
N LYS A 472 66.16 18.48 -104.15
CA LYS A 472 67.08 19.32 -104.96
C LYS A 472 68.59 19.00 -104.85
N ASN A 473 68.99 17.83 -104.34
CA ASN A 473 70.41 17.50 -104.11
C ASN A 473 71.16 18.54 -103.23
N LEU A 474 70.47 19.18 -102.27
CA LEU A 474 71.14 20.02 -101.29
C LEU A 474 71.67 19.14 -100.14
N GLU A 475 72.96 19.21 -99.85
CA GLU A 475 73.55 18.63 -98.65
C GLU A 475 73.70 19.72 -97.59
N LEU A 476 72.92 19.60 -96.52
CA LEU A 476 73.02 20.44 -95.32
C LEU A 476 73.78 19.66 -94.24
N GLU A 477 75.08 19.86 -94.15
CA GLU A 477 75.87 19.42 -93.00
C GLU A 477 75.56 20.36 -91.82
N VAL A 478 74.56 20.05 -90.97
CA VAL A 478 74.14 21.01 -89.93
C VAL A 478 73.59 20.33 -88.67
N SER A 479 74.45 20.24 -87.67
CA SER A 479 74.08 19.92 -86.30
C SER A 479 73.11 20.96 -85.69
N ASN A 480 72.28 20.53 -84.75
CA ASN A 480 71.30 21.36 -84.03
C ASN A 480 70.20 22.03 -84.90
N ILE A 481 69.88 21.47 -86.07
CA ILE A 481 68.65 21.85 -86.80
C ILE A 481 67.43 21.07 -86.30
N THR A 482 66.30 21.75 -86.24
CA THR A 482 64.97 21.11 -86.33
C THR A 482 64.12 21.81 -87.38
N ALA A 483 63.06 21.17 -87.88
CA ALA A 483 62.23 21.76 -88.94
C ALA A 483 60.73 21.49 -88.78
N LEU A 484 59.91 22.39 -89.32
CA LEU A 484 58.46 22.23 -89.49
C LEU A 484 58.13 22.26 -90.98
N LEU A 485 57.68 21.13 -91.53
CA LEU A 485 57.19 21.01 -92.89
C LEU A 485 55.68 21.29 -92.93
N ILE A 486 55.28 22.20 -93.80
CA ILE A 486 53.89 22.54 -94.06
C ILE A 486 53.56 21.99 -95.44
N LYS A 487 52.63 21.04 -95.51
CA LYS A 487 52.06 20.55 -96.78
C LYS A 487 50.65 21.09 -96.93
N MET A 488 50.37 21.76 -98.04
CA MET A 488 49.06 22.28 -98.37
C MET A 488 48.61 21.70 -99.71
N LYS A 489 47.53 20.92 -99.71
CA LYS A 489 46.93 20.36 -100.93
C LYS A 489 45.68 21.15 -101.29
N ASN A 490 45.61 21.71 -102.49
CA ASN A 490 44.40 22.38 -102.96
C ASN A 490 43.32 21.34 -103.28
N LYS A 491 42.16 21.45 -102.62
CA LYS A 491 41.03 20.53 -102.75
C LYS A 491 40.44 20.49 -104.18
N SER A 492 40.50 21.60 -104.92
CA SER A 492 39.88 21.69 -106.26
C SER A 492 40.84 21.44 -107.42
N SER A 493 42.11 21.82 -107.30
CA SER A 493 43.09 21.68 -108.39
C SER A 493 44.09 20.53 -108.20
N SER A 494 44.06 19.83 -107.06
CA SER A 494 45.04 18.82 -106.62
C SER A 494 46.50 19.31 -106.48
N ASN A 495 46.78 20.57 -106.81
CA ASN A 495 48.10 21.20 -106.67
C ASN A 495 48.57 21.20 -105.23
N PHE A 496 49.85 20.88 -105.02
CA PHE A 496 50.52 20.94 -103.74
C PHE A 496 51.31 22.25 -103.60
N ARG A 497 51.29 22.82 -102.41
CA ARG A 497 52.26 23.81 -101.94
C ARG A 497 52.95 23.23 -100.72
N ASN A 498 54.26 23.07 -100.79
CA ASN A 498 55.08 22.63 -99.67
C ASN A 498 56.01 23.78 -99.28
N SER A 499 56.11 24.08 -98.00
CA SER A 499 57.13 24.96 -97.43
C SER A 499 57.72 24.31 -96.19
N ILE A 500 58.96 24.65 -95.87
CA ILE A 500 59.63 24.14 -94.67
C ILE A 500 60.23 25.32 -93.91
N ILE A 501 60.00 25.34 -92.60
CA ILE A 501 60.60 26.28 -91.66
C ILE A 501 61.74 25.55 -90.98
N ILE A 502 62.97 25.98 -91.23
CA ILE A 502 64.17 25.48 -90.55
C ILE A 502 64.42 26.34 -89.31
N PHE A 503 64.72 25.70 -88.18
CA PHE A 503 65.14 26.33 -86.94
C PHE A 503 66.61 25.97 -86.68
N LYS A 504 67.48 26.98 -86.65
CA LYS A 504 68.90 26.84 -86.28
C LYS A 504 69.18 27.67 -85.05
N SER A 505 69.46 27.02 -83.91
CA SER A 505 69.90 27.69 -82.68
C SER A 505 71.41 27.71 -82.60
N ILE A 506 72.02 28.89 -82.47
CA ILE A 506 73.47 29.07 -82.36
C ILE A 506 73.73 29.75 -81.01
N THR A 507 74.16 28.96 -80.02
CA THR A 507 74.37 29.42 -78.64
C THR A 507 75.82 29.89 -78.40
N LYS A 508 76.78 29.40 -79.18
CA LYS A 508 78.20 29.81 -79.14
C LYS A 508 78.65 30.32 -80.50
N LYS A 509 79.52 31.33 -80.50
CA LYS A 509 80.11 31.89 -81.74
C LYS A 509 80.91 30.84 -82.54
N SER A 510 81.48 29.84 -81.88
CA SER A 510 82.16 28.70 -82.52
C SER A 510 81.29 27.93 -83.51
N ASP A 511 79.97 27.97 -83.30
CA ASP A 511 78.99 27.17 -84.03
C ASP A 511 78.40 27.97 -85.22
N PHE A 512 78.93 29.19 -85.46
CA PHE A 512 78.55 30.08 -86.54
C PHE A 512 79.41 29.85 -87.80
N GLU A 513 78.96 28.95 -88.66
CA GLU A 513 79.61 28.68 -89.95
C GLU A 513 79.01 29.50 -91.10
N LYS A 514 79.82 30.41 -91.68
CA LYS A 514 79.41 31.27 -92.81
C LYS A 514 79.05 30.47 -94.06
N SER A 515 79.80 29.42 -94.37
CA SER A 515 79.53 28.49 -95.49
C SER A 515 78.11 27.89 -95.44
N GLN A 516 77.67 27.42 -94.27
CA GLN A 516 76.33 26.88 -94.07
C GLN A 516 75.25 27.95 -94.22
N ILE A 517 75.52 29.17 -93.75
CA ILE A 517 74.60 30.30 -93.83
C ILE A 517 74.49 30.82 -95.28
N ASP A 518 75.56 30.79 -96.07
CA ASP A 518 75.54 31.05 -97.52
C ASP A 518 74.76 29.99 -98.32
N GLN A 519 74.69 28.74 -97.84
CA GLN A 519 73.85 27.70 -98.46
C GLN A 519 72.37 27.88 -98.11
N LEU A 520 72.08 28.25 -96.86
CA LEU A 520 70.72 28.55 -96.40
C LEU A 520 70.19 29.83 -97.06
N SER A 521 70.97 30.92 -97.14
CA SER A 521 70.54 32.22 -97.70
C SER A 521 70.18 32.19 -99.18
N LYS A 522 70.69 31.19 -99.93
CA LYS A 522 70.34 30.96 -101.34
C LYS A 522 68.98 30.30 -101.53
N ASN A 523 68.45 29.62 -100.51
CA ASN A 523 67.28 28.74 -100.62
C ASN A 523 66.15 29.04 -99.63
N PHE A 524 66.46 29.70 -98.50
CA PHE A 524 65.54 30.02 -97.42
C PHE A 524 65.51 31.53 -97.13
N GLN A 525 64.31 32.08 -96.90
CA GLN A 525 64.18 33.40 -96.31
C GLN A 525 64.75 33.37 -94.88
N ILE A 526 65.88 34.04 -94.66
CA ILE A 526 66.50 34.12 -93.33
C ILE A 526 65.75 35.15 -92.48
N LEU A 527 65.33 34.71 -91.29
CA LEU A 527 64.85 35.54 -90.19
C LEU A 527 65.85 35.39 -89.03
N THR A 528 66.59 36.44 -88.68
CA THR A 528 67.55 36.38 -87.58
C THR A 528 66.96 36.99 -86.32
N ILE A 529 67.06 36.26 -85.22
CA ILE A 529 66.73 36.72 -83.86
C ILE A 529 68.04 36.78 -83.10
N ALA A 530 68.33 37.93 -82.50
CA ALA A 530 69.55 38.18 -81.75
C ALA A 530 69.20 38.60 -80.32
N GLN A 531 69.47 37.72 -79.35
CA GLN A 531 69.21 37.97 -77.92
C GLN A 531 70.52 37.92 -77.11
N ASN A 532 70.67 38.83 -76.15
CA ASN A 532 71.80 38.83 -75.20
C ASN A 532 73.21 38.81 -75.86
N ILE A 533 73.34 39.40 -77.05
CA ILE A 533 74.55 39.31 -77.87
C ILE A 533 75.69 40.22 -77.36
N SER A 534 76.91 39.66 -77.25
CA SER A 534 78.14 40.41 -76.99
C SER A 534 78.73 41.05 -78.26
N ASN A 535 79.63 42.03 -78.07
CA ASN A 535 80.37 42.68 -79.17
C ASN A 535 81.08 41.70 -80.12
N ASP A 536 81.44 40.50 -79.65
CA ASP A 536 82.18 39.52 -80.44
C ASP A 536 81.42 39.07 -81.68
N TRP A 537 80.08 39.15 -81.67
CA TRP A 537 79.23 38.78 -82.81
C TRP A 537 79.10 39.88 -83.87
N TYR A 538 79.72 41.05 -83.70
CA TYR A 538 79.55 42.19 -84.60
C TYR A 538 79.77 41.84 -86.07
N ASP A 539 80.91 41.22 -86.41
CA ASP A 539 81.25 40.86 -87.79
C ASP A 539 80.29 39.82 -88.40
N ASP A 540 79.67 39.00 -87.56
CA ASP A 540 78.76 37.93 -87.96
C ASP A 540 77.33 38.46 -88.14
N LEU A 541 76.89 39.41 -87.31
CA LEU A 541 75.67 40.19 -87.52
C LEU A 541 75.79 41.08 -88.77
N VAL A 542 76.92 41.76 -88.97
CA VAL A 542 77.18 42.55 -90.18
C VAL A 542 77.19 41.65 -91.42
N TYR A 543 77.78 40.45 -91.34
CA TYR A 543 77.69 39.47 -92.41
C TYR A 543 76.24 39.03 -92.67
N LEU A 544 75.44 38.71 -91.63
CA LEU A 544 74.02 38.41 -91.79
C LEU A 544 73.23 39.55 -92.43
N THR A 545 73.52 40.82 -92.09
CA THR A 545 72.88 41.98 -92.75
C THR A 545 73.26 42.13 -94.22
N SER A 546 74.41 41.58 -94.64
CA SER A 546 74.91 41.65 -96.02
C SER A 546 74.32 40.56 -96.94
N LEU A 547 73.62 39.57 -96.38
CA LEU A 547 72.98 38.51 -97.15
C LEU A 547 71.82 39.07 -97.96
N LYS A 548 71.80 38.77 -99.27
CA LYS A 548 70.71 39.21 -100.15
C LYS A 548 69.41 38.47 -99.77
N PRO A 549 68.30 39.18 -99.51
CA PRO A 549 67.01 38.53 -99.32
C PRO A 549 66.58 37.85 -100.62
N ILE A 550 66.05 36.63 -100.50
CA ILE A 550 65.55 35.87 -101.64
C ILE A 550 64.33 36.57 -102.21
N ARG A 551 64.31 36.80 -103.52
CA ARG A 551 63.14 37.33 -104.21
C ARG A 551 62.04 36.28 -104.19
N LEU A 552 60.85 36.65 -103.71
CA LEU A 552 59.71 35.74 -103.53
C LEU A 552 59.46 34.81 -104.74
N ARG A 553 59.61 35.30 -105.99
CA ARG A 553 59.44 34.46 -107.20
C ARG A 553 60.46 33.31 -107.35
N GLU A 554 61.65 33.42 -106.78
CA GLU A 554 62.71 32.40 -106.85
C GLU A 554 62.50 31.32 -105.78
N SER A 555 61.95 31.68 -104.61
CA SER A 555 61.72 30.75 -103.49
C SER A 555 60.54 29.80 -103.70
N TYR A 556 59.50 30.22 -104.44
CA TYR A 556 58.35 29.36 -104.81
C TYR A 556 58.77 28.05 -105.51
N ASN A 557 59.86 28.08 -106.29
CA ASN A 557 60.39 26.94 -107.05
C ASN A 557 61.30 26.03 -106.22
N PHE A 558 61.47 26.24 -104.90
CA PHE A 558 62.39 25.44 -104.08
C PHE A 558 61.80 24.08 -103.69
N LEU A 559 60.51 24.03 -103.34
CA LEU A 559 59.82 22.84 -102.83
C LEU A 559 58.62 22.39 -103.66
N ASN A 560 58.16 23.21 -104.60
CA ASN A 560 57.12 22.92 -105.57
C ASN A 560 57.77 22.70 -106.95
#